data_AF-A0A2V9GT44-F1
#
_entry.id   AF-A0A2V9GT44-F1
#
_cell.length_a   1.000
_cell.length_b   1.000
_cell.length_c   1.000
_cell.angle_alpha   90.00
_cell.angle_beta   90.00
_cell.angle_gamma   90.00
#
_symmetry.space_group_name_H-M   'P 1'
#
loop_
_entity.id
_entity.type
_entity.pdbx_description
1 polymer ?
#
loop_
_entity_poly.entity_id
_entity_poly.type
_entity_poly.pdbx_seq_one_letter_code
_entity_poly.pdbx_strand_id
1 'polypeptide(L)'
;MKKDLSRRQFLHRTAGAAGALAASPAIFLEPEHISLPMQSMAPSDRLRFAIIGIGMQGSGLLRDAIQLPGVECVAACDLYDGRHTLAQEIVGKKIPTTRRYKDLLDNKEIDCLIAAVPDHWH
;
A
#
# COMPACT_ATOMS: atom_id res chain seq x y z
N MET A 1 2.80 37.15 45.77
CA MET A 1 4.21 36.77 45.53
C MET A 1 4.25 35.64 44.52
N LYS A 2 4.77 35.88 43.31
CA LYS A 2 5.08 34.80 42.35
C LYS A 2 6.33 34.07 42.88
N LYS A 3 6.26 32.75 43.04
CA LYS A 3 7.45 31.95 43.36
C LYS A 3 8.20 31.72 42.05
N ASP A 4 9.27 32.46 41.81
CA ASP A 4 10.10 32.29 40.61
C ASP A 4 10.85 30.95 40.69
N LEU A 5 10.64 30.10 39.68
CA LEU A 5 11.30 28.80 39.58
C LEU A 5 12.79 29.02 39.33
N SER A 6 13.65 28.51 40.22
CA SER A 6 15.09 28.62 39.99
C SER A 6 15.54 27.70 38.85
N ARG A 7 16.58 28.09 38.11
CA ARG A 7 17.12 27.28 36.99
C ARG A 7 17.45 25.84 37.41
N ARG A 8 17.95 25.66 38.64
CA ARG A 8 18.23 24.33 39.22
C ARG A 8 16.95 23.52 39.48
N GLN A 9 15.90 24.15 39.99
CA GLN A 9 14.61 23.50 40.19
C GLN A 9 13.95 23.11 38.86
N PHE A 10 14.10 23.95 37.84
CA PHE A 10 13.65 23.64 36.49
C PHE A 10 14.39 22.42 35.93
N LEU A 11 15.72 22.41 35.95
CA LEU A 11 16.53 21.29 35.45
C LEU A 11 16.23 19.98 36.18
N HIS A 12 16.05 20.02 37.51
CA HIS A 12 15.65 18.82 38.27
C HIS A 12 14.25 18.32 37.90
N ARG A 13 13.29 19.22 37.70
CA ARG A 13 11.92 18.86 37.31
C ARG A 13 11.85 18.31 35.90
N THR A 14 12.58 18.90 34.95
CA THR A 14 12.63 18.41 33.57
C THR A 14 13.35 17.06 33.47
N ALA A 15 14.42 16.85 34.25
CA ALA A 15 15.10 15.55 34.31
C ALA A 15 14.19 14.45 34.90
N GLY A 16 13.42 14.76 35.95
CA GLY A 16 12.44 13.83 36.53
C GLY A 16 11.28 13.49 35.59
N ALA A 17 10.79 14.46 34.81
CA ALA A 17 9.70 14.25 33.86
C ALA A 17 10.12 13.39 32.65
N ALA A 18 11.34 13.57 32.12
CA ALA A 18 11.87 12.75 31.04
C ALA A 18 12.07 11.28 31.47
N GLY A 19 12.52 11.04 32.71
CA GLY A 19 12.66 9.69 33.26
C GLY A 19 11.32 8.95 33.42
N ALA A 20 10.23 9.66 33.73
CA ALA A 20 8.90 9.07 33.88
C ALA A 20 8.32 8.55 32.55
N LEU A 21 8.64 9.20 31.42
CA LEU A 21 8.23 8.74 30.09
C LEU A 21 9.00 7.49 29.64
N ALA A 22 10.27 7.36 30.04
CA ALA A 22 11.09 6.17 29.74
C ALA A 22 10.72 4.95 30.59
N ALA A 23 10.12 5.16 31.77
CA ALA A 23 9.64 4.10 32.67
C ALA A 23 8.19 3.69 32.40
N SER A 24 7.50 4.37 31.47
CA SER A 24 6.15 3.97 31.06
C SER A 24 6.27 2.75 30.15
N PRO A 25 5.53 1.65 30.38
CA PRO A 25 5.50 0.54 29.44
C PRO A 25 5.00 1.07 28.10
N ALA A 26 5.88 1.08 27.10
CA ALA A 26 5.51 1.41 25.75
C ALA A 26 4.50 0.35 25.29
N ILE A 27 3.23 0.75 25.17
CA ILE A 27 2.22 -0.05 24.50
C ILE A 27 2.55 0.06 23.02
N PHE A 28 3.38 -0.88 22.53
CA PHE A 28 3.54 -1.09 21.11
C PHE A 28 2.23 -1.70 20.61
N LEU A 29 1.50 -0.94 19.81
CA LEU A 29 0.41 -1.47 19.00
C LEU A 29 1.07 -2.32 17.91
N GLU A 30 1.31 -3.59 18.22
CA GLU A 30 1.63 -4.57 17.20
C GLU A 30 0.45 -4.61 16.21
N PRO A 31 0.69 -4.44 14.91
CA PRO A 31 -0.38 -4.60 13.94
C PRO A 31 -0.99 -5.99 14.12
N GLU A 32 -2.32 -6.05 14.23
CA GLU A 32 -3.01 -7.33 14.35
C GLU A 32 -2.83 -8.10 13.04
N HIS A 33 -1.87 -9.02 13.02
CA HIS A 33 -1.63 -9.89 11.87
C HIS A 33 -2.75 -10.94 11.84
N ILE A 34 -3.81 -10.67 11.08
CA ILE A 34 -4.80 -11.69 10.73
C ILE A 34 -4.09 -12.75 9.89
N SER A 35 -3.67 -13.82 10.56
CA SER A 35 -3.06 -14.98 9.94
C SER A 35 -4.17 -15.82 9.32
N LEU A 36 -4.65 -15.41 8.15
CA LEU A 36 -5.47 -16.31 7.34
C LEU A 36 -4.59 -17.51 6.97
N PRO A 37 -5.01 -18.76 7.20
CA PRO A 37 -4.25 -19.91 6.75
C PRO A 37 -4.02 -19.74 5.25
N MET A 38 -2.75 -19.69 4.84
CA MET A 38 -2.35 -19.73 3.43
C MET A 38 -2.68 -21.12 2.87
N GLN A 39 -3.96 -21.44 2.75
CA GLN A 39 -4.39 -22.51 1.89
C GLN A 39 -4.00 -22.09 0.47
N SER A 40 -3.27 -22.96 -0.22
CA SER A 40 -3.02 -22.78 -1.64
C SER A 40 -4.38 -22.69 -2.35
N MET A 41 -4.80 -21.48 -2.69
CA MET A 41 -6.02 -21.28 -3.46
C MET A 41 -5.88 -21.95 -4.82
N ALA A 42 -6.91 -22.67 -5.23
CA ALA A 42 -6.99 -23.21 -6.58
C ALA A 42 -6.88 -22.04 -7.57
N PRO A 43 -6.28 -22.25 -8.77
CA PRO A 43 -6.21 -21.21 -9.78
C PRO A 43 -7.57 -20.59 -10.13
N SER A 44 -8.65 -21.37 -10.07
CA SER A 44 -10.04 -20.91 -10.29
C SER A 44 -10.55 -19.95 -9.22
N ASP A 45 -9.99 -20.00 -8.03
CA ASP A 45 -10.43 -19.20 -6.90
C ASP A 45 -9.64 -17.88 -6.81
N ARG A 46 -8.62 -17.70 -7.67
CA ARG A 46 -7.81 -16.48 -7.69
C ARG A 46 -8.60 -15.34 -8.31
N LEU A 47 -8.59 -14.20 -7.63
CA LEU A 47 -9.16 -12.96 -8.12
C LEU A 47 -8.21 -12.32 -9.13
N ARG A 48 -8.67 -12.19 -10.36
CA ARG A 48 -7.94 -11.64 -11.51
C ARG A 48 -8.22 -10.15 -11.61
N PHE A 49 -7.26 -9.33 -11.18
CA PHE A 49 -7.40 -7.88 -11.26
C PHE A 49 -6.58 -7.28 -12.39
N ALA A 50 -6.95 -6.08 -12.81
CA ALA A 50 -6.12 -5.23 -13.66
C ALA A 50 -6.00 -3.81 -13.08
N ILE A 51 -5.01 -3.06 -13.56
CA ILE A 51 -4.72 -1.71 -13.06
C ILE A 51 -4.75 -0.67 -14.19
N ILE A 52 -5.35 0.48 -13.92
CA ILE A 52 -5.37 1.65 -14.79
C ILE A 52 -4.59 2.77 -14.09
N GLY A 53 -3.53 3.26 -14.72
CA GLY A 53 -2.61 4.25 -14.16
C GLY A 53 -1.48 3.59 -13.36
N ILE A 54 -0.28 3.57 -13.93
CA ILE A 54 0.93 2.96 -13.33
C ILE A 54 1.94 4.09 -13.06
N GLY A 55 1.41 5.20 -12.53
CA GLY A 55 2.19 6.34 -12.06
C GLY A 55 2.89 6.05 -10.73
N MET A 56 3.28 7.10 -10.01
CA MET A 56 3.92 6.97 -8.70
C MET A 56 3.07 6.17 -7.71
N GLN A 57 1.80 6.54 -7.53
CA GLN A 57 0.88 5.82 -6.64
C GLN A 57 0.48 4.45 -7.21
N GLY A 58 0.13 4.38 -8.51
CA GLY A 58 -0.28 3.13 -9.14
C GLY A 58 0.79 2.04 -9.11
N SER A 59 2.07 2.39 -9.27
CA SER A 59 3.17 1.43 -9.15
C SER A 59 3.38 0.94 -7.72
N GLY A 60 3.18 1.79 -6.70
CA GLY A 60 3.16 1.38 -5.29
C GLY A 60 2.01 0.43 -5.00
N LEU A 61 0.78 0.82 -5.38
CA LEU A 61 -0.41 -0.02 -5.24
C LEU A 61 -0.24 -1.38 -5.93
N LEU A 62 0.34 -1.41 -7.13
CA LEU A 62 0.58 -2.66 -7.84
C LEU A 62 1.57 -3.56 -7.08
N ARG A 63 2.66 -3.01 -6.53
CA ARG A 63 3.65 -3.77 -5.74
C ARG A 63 3.04 -4.37 -4.49
N ASP A 64 2.14 -3.65 -3.83
CA ASP A 64 1.48 -4.12 -2.62
C ASP A 64 0.38 -5.13 -2.96
N ALA A 65 -0.42 -4.87 -3.99
CA ALA A 65 -1.52 -5.74 -4.40
C ALA A 65 -1.04 -7.14 -4.79
N ILE A 66 0.06 -7.27 -5.54
CA ILE A 66 0.55 -8.60 -5.97
C ILE A 66 1.11 -9.45 -4.82
N GLN A 67 1.32 -8.88 -3.64
CA GLN A 67 1.75 -9.62 -2.45
C GLN A 67 0.56 -10.25 -1.71
N LEU A 68 -0.67 -9.82 -2.00
CA LEU A 68 -1.86 -10.36 -1.37
C LEU A 68 -2.07 -11.82 -1.81
N PRO A 69 -2.41 -12.74 -0.89
CA PRO A 69 -2.71 -14.11 -1.25
C PRO A 69 -3.97 -14.15 -2.11
N GLY A 70 -3.97 -15.01 -3.13
CA GLY A 70 -5.17 -15.27 -3.92
C GLY A 70 -5.52 -14.23 -4.98
N VAL A 71 -4.65 -13.26 -5.27
CA VAL A 71 -4.86 -12.30 -6.36
C VAL A 71 -3.84 -12.47 -7.48
N GLU A 72 -4.22 -12.10 -8.68
CA GLU A 72 -3.35 -12.12 -9.85
C GLU A 72 -3.58 -10.88 -10.71
N CYS A 73 -2.50 -10.12 -10.97
CA CYS A 73 -2.55 -9.04 -11.96
C CYS A 73 -2.51 -9.64 -13.37
N VAL A 74 -3.59 -9.46 -14.14
CA VAL A 74 -3.74 -10.06 -15.47
C VAL A 74 -3.64 -9.06 -16.63
N ALA A 75 -3.74 -7.75 -16.36
CA ALA A 75 -3.56 -6.71 -17.37
C ALA A 75 -3.22 -5.36 -16.73
N ALA A 76 -2.62 -4.45 -17.51
CA ALA A 76 -2.34 -3.08 -17.08
C ALA A 76 -2.63 -2.06 -18.19
N CYS A 77 -3.03 -0.85 -17.81
CA CYS A 77 -3.31 0.24 -18.75
C CYS A 77 -2.65 1.54 -18.32
N ASP A 78 -1.87 2.14 -19.21
CA ASP A 78 -1.34 3.50 -19.04
C ASP A 78 -1.19 4.22 -20.38
N LEU A 79 -1.27 5.54 -20.40
CA LEU A 79 -1.06 6.35 -21.60
C LEU A 79 0.41 6.43 -22.03
N TYR A 80 1.35 6.14 -21.12
CA TYR A 80 2.79 6.14 -21.38
C TYR A 80 3.35 4.71 -21.42
N ASP A 81 3.90 4.30 -22.57
CA ASP A 81 4.34 2.92 -22.81
C ASP A 81 5.46 2.47 -21.87
N GLY A 82 6.31 3.39 -21.38
CA GLY A 82 7.34 3.03 -20.38
C GLY A 82 6.75 2.48 -19.08
N ARG A 83 5.50 2.81 -18.76
CA ARG A 83 4.79 2.26 -17.61
C ARG A 83 4.21 0.87 -17.86
N HIS A 84 4.05 0.47 -19.12
CA HIS A 84 3.71 -0.92 -19.46
C HIS A 84 4.87 -1.84 -19.10
N THR A 85 6.09 -1.43 -19.46
CA THR A 85 7.32 -2.13 -19.06
C THR A 85 7.43 -2.21 -17.54
N LEU A 86 7.25 -1.09 -16.84
CA LEU A 86 7.27 -1.06 -15.37
C LEU A 86 6.23 -2.01 -14.75
N ALA A 87 5.01 -2.06 -15.29
CA ALA A 87 3.99 -2.98 -14.79
C ALA A 87 4.42 -4.44 -14.95
N GLN A 88 4.96 -4.82 -16.10
CA GLN A 88 5.46 -6.17 -16.36
C GLN A 88 6.66 -6.53 -15.46
N GLU A 89 7.54 -5.57 -15.18
CA GLU A 89 8.66 -5.73 -14.25
C GLU A 89 8.17 -5.95 -12.81
N ILE A 90 7.18 -5.18 -12.35
CA ILE A 90 6.60 -5.33 -11.01
C ILE A 90 5.90 -6.68 -10.87
N VAL A 91 5.09 -7.06 -11.85
CA VAL A 91 4.35 -8.34 -11.83
C VAL A 91 5.29 -9.54 -12.05
N GLY A 92 6.48 -9.32 -12.63
CA GLY A 92 7.47 -10.36 -12.87
C GLY A 92 7.15 -11.29 -14.05
N LYS A 93 6.17 -10.93 -14.89
CA LYS A 93 5.80 -11.66 -16.10
C LYS A 93 5.20 -10.73 -17.15
N LYS A 94 5.18 -11.19 -18.40
CA LYS A 94 4.44 -10.50 -19.45
C LYS A 94 2.94 -10.61 -19.18
N ILE A 95 2.30 -9.45 -19.16
CA ILE A 95 0.83 -9.30 -19.12
C ILE A 95 0.40 -8.42 -20.29
N PRO A 96 -0.83 -8.59 -20.81
CA PRO A 96 -1.43 -7.63 -21.72
C PRO A 96 -1.36 -6.20 -21.19
N THR A 97 -0.89 -5.28 -22.02
CA THR A 97 -0.87 -3.86 -21.73
C THR A 97 -1.52 -3.06 -22.85
N THR A 98 -2.14 -1.95 -22.51
CA THR A 98 -2.84 -1.09 -23.47
C THR A 98 -2.78 0.37 -23.04
N ARG A 99 -3.02 1.27 -23.98
CA ARG A 99 -3.26 2.70 -23.71
C ARG A 99 -4.74 3.02 -23.55
N ARG A 100 -5.63 2.06 -23.84
CA ARG A 100 -7.08 2.24 -23.83
C ARG A 100 -7.68 1.45 -22.66
N TYR A 101 -8.09 2.16 -21.62
CA TYR A 101 -8.68 1.52 -20.43
C TYR A 101 -9.97 0.75 -20.75
N LYS A 102 -10.69 1.13 -21.82
CA LYS A 102 -11.89 0.41 -22.28
C LYS A 102 -11.60 -1.03 -22.66
N ASP A 103 -10.41 -1.31 -23.20
CA ASP A 103 -10.00 -2.68 -23.53
C ASP A 103 -9.93 -3.56 -22.26
N LEU A 104 -9.66 -2.99 -21.08
CA LEU A 104 -9.73 -3.69 -19.79
C LEU A 104 -11.18 -3.85 -19.31
N LEU A 105 -12.02 -2.81 -19.45
CA LEU A 105 -13.44 -2.86 -19.06
C LEU A 105 -14.25 -3.87 -19.89
N ASP A 106 -13.90 -4.03 -21.16
CA ASP A 106 -14.57 -4.94 -22.07
C ASP A 106 -14.14 -6.40 -21.84
N ASN A 107 -13.04 -6.63 -21.13
CA ASN A 107 -12.51 -7.95 -20.83
C ASN A 107 -13.26 -8.61 -19.65
N LYS A 108 -14.14 -9.57 -19.97
CA LYS A 108 -14.95 -10.32 -18.99
C LYS A 108 -14.17 -11.30 -18.12
N GLU A 109 -12.90 -11.51 -18.43
CA GLU A 109 -11.99 -12.35 -17.65
C GLU A 109 -11.31 -11.60 -16.49
N ILE A 110 -11.58 -10.29 -16.35
CA ILE A 110 -11.08 -9.43 -15.28
C ILE A 110 -12.19 -9.27 -14.24
N ASP A 111 -11.90 -9.67 -13.01
CA ASP A 111 -12.85 -9.65 -11.89
C ASP A 111 -12.98 -8.24 -11.28
N CYS A 112 -11.87 -7.50 -11.20
CA CYS A 112 -11.87 -6.14 -10.68
C CYS A 112 -10.76 -5.24 -11.25
N LEU A 113 -10.89 -3.93 -11.03
CA LEU A 113 -9.95 -2.93 -11.49
C LEU A 113 -9.46 -2.04 -10.33
N ILE A 114 -8.17 -1.75 -10.34
CA ILE A 114 -7.58 -0.65 -9.56
C ILE A 114 -7.49 0.57 -10.47
N ALA A 115 -8.29 1.60 -10.20
CA ALA A 115 -8.19 2.90 -10.86
C ALA A 115 -7.25 3.82 -10.06
N ALA A 116 -5.98 3.87 -10.45
CA ALA A 116 -4.95 4.73 -9.85
C ALA A 116 -4.67 5.94 -10.77
N VAL A 117 -5.73 6.68 -11.05
CA VAL A 117 -5.78 7.84 -11.95
C VAL A 117 -5.83 9.15 -11.14
N PRO A 118 -5.74 10.34 -11.76
CA PRO A 118 -5.98 11.59 -11.04
C PRO A 118 -7.38 11.65 -10.43
N ASP A 119 -7.54 12.35 -9.30
CA ASP A 119 -8.78 12.43 -8.50
C ASP A 119 -10.06 12.67 -9.32
N HIS A 120 -9.97 13.53 -10.35
CA HIS A 120 -11.11 13.90 -11.19
C HIS A 120 -11.49 12.84 -12.24
N TRP A 121 -10.74 11.75 -12.35
CA TRP A 121 -10.95 10.65 -13.30
C TRP A 121 -11.33 9.32 -12.62
N HIS A 122 -11.42 9.29 -11.29
CA HIS A 122 -12.00 8.16 -10.56
C HIS A 122 -13.48 8.01 -10.88
#